data_AF-A0A936LPU5-F1
#
_entry.id   AF-A0A936LPU5-F1
#
_cell.length_a   1.000
_cell.length_b   1.000
_cell.length_c   1.000
_cell.angle_alpha   90.00
_cell.angle_beta   90.00
_cell.angle_gamma   90.00
#
_symmetry.space_group_name_H-M   'P 1'
#
loop_
_entity.id
_entity.type
_entity.pdbx_description
1 polymer ?
#
loop_
_entity_poly.entity_id
_entity_poly.type
_entity_poly.pdbx_seq_one_letter_code
_entity_poly.pdbx_strand_id
1 'polypeptide(L)'
;MQIRISLPQQTLEVHDAHGALLRRYLVSTASNGPGEQTGSGCTPRGRHLVRAKVGAGATANTVFVGRRPTGEVWSPELAAQFPGRDWILTRILWLSGREPGCNRLGEVDTMRRYIYLHGSPDSSIMGVPGSHGCVRLRNDDIIELFDLVPPYTPVDIVEFAIDAGSWDELRDPASSVRETVFVAEQGVPPEIELDEHDAASCHVLARDGDGSPIGTGRLLPDGHIGRMAVLSEWRGKGVGRALLERLLEEAAGRGMKRLALHAQTQACGFYRRFGFVEEGPEFMEAGIPHRTMVRST
;
A
#
# COMPACT_ATOMS: atom_id res chain seq x y z
N MET A 1 -7.71 10.60 2.28
CA MET A 1 -6.52 9.94 2.85
C MET A 1 -6.72 8.44 2.80
N GLN A 2 -5.65 7.69 2.63
CA GLN A 2 -5.59 6.23 2.62
C GLN A 2 -4.29 5.79 3.28
N ILE A 3 -4.31 4.70 4.02
CA ILE A 3 -3.10 4.00 4.45
C ILE A 3 -2.94 2.72 3.64
N ARG A 4 -1.72 2.43 3.18
CA ARG A 4 -1.31 1.10 2.69
C ARG A 4 -0.22 0.55 3.59
N ILE A 5 -0.32 -0.71 4.00
CA ILE A 5 0.73 -1.44 4.71
C ILE A 5 1.16 -2.60 3.83
N SER A 6 2.41 -2.59 3.37
CA SER A 6 2.98 -3.70 2.60
C SER A 6 3.65 -4.68 3.57
N LEU A 7 3.15 -5.91 3.64
CA LEU A 7 3.77 -6.96 4.43
C LEU A 7 5.13 -7.37 3.85
N PRO A 8 5.32 -7.54 2.53
CA PRO A 8 6.65 -7.86 2.00
C PRO A 8 7.68 -6.75 2.21
N GLN A 9 7.30 -5.48 2.03
CA GLN A 9 8.23 -4.35 2.18
C GLN A 9 8.39 -3.86 3.62
N GLN A 10 7.53 -4.31 4.55
CA GLN A 10 7.48 -3.83 5.93
C GLN A 10 7.40 -2.30 6.01
N THR A 11 6.54 -1.72 5.18
CA THR A 11 6.30 -0.28 5.11
C THR A 11 4.83 0.07 5.36
N LEU A 12 4.60 1.26 5.89
CA LEU A 12 3.30 1.91 5.94
C LEU A 12 3.38 3.23 5.18
N GLU A 13 2.47 3.42 4.23
CA GLU A 13 2.40 4.61 3.39
C GLU A 13 1.06 5.32 3.58
N VAL A 14 1.09 6.64 3.66
CA VAL A 14 -0.09 7.49 3.78
C VAL A 14 -0.24 8.29 2.50
N HIS A 15 -1.36 8.11 1.81
CA HIS A 15 -1.69 8.84 0.58
C HIS A 15 -2.85 9.80 0.81
N ASP A 16 -2.90 10.87 0.01
CA ASP A 16 -4.05 11.78 -0.02
C ASP A 16 -5.27 11.18 -0.74
N ALA A 17 -6.27 12.01 -1.09
CA ALA A 17 -7.45 11.55 -1.81
C ALA A 17 -7.18 11.21 -3.29
N HIS A 18 -6.11 11.74 -3.87
CA HIS A 18 -5.74 11.64 -5.28
C HIS A 18 -4.50 10.74 -5.51
N GLY A 19 -4.05 10.05 -4.47
CA GLY A 19 -2.94 9.08 -4.53
C GLY A 19 -1.55 9.69 -4.44
N ALA A 20 -1.41 10.96 -4.02
CA ALA A 20 -0.09 11.53 -3.72
C ALA A 20 0.43 10.97 -2.39
N LEU A 21 1.70 10.55 -2.35
CA LEU A 21 2.37 10.08 -1.15
C LEU A 21 2.64 11.25 -0.20
N LEU A 22 2.10 11.18 1.02
CA LEU A 22 2.30 12.17 2.08
C LEU A 22 3.43 11.75 3.02
N ARG A 23 3.44 10.47 3.42
CA ARG A 23 4.41 9.90 4.38
C ARG A 23 4.65 8.42 4.12
N ARG A 24 5.86 7.95 4.42
CA ARG A 24 6.27 6.54 4.42
C ARG A 24 7.01 6.25 5.72
N TYR A 25 6.64 5.17 6.39
CA TYR A 25 7.24 4.72 7.64
C TYR A 25 7.71 3.27 7.48
N LEU A 26 8.80 2.92 8.15
CA LEU A 26 9.14 1.51 8.38
C LEU A 26 8.24 0.97 9.49
N VAL A 27 7.80 -0.28 9.33
CA VAL A 27 6.98 -0.96 10.33
C VAL A 27 7.53 -2.33 10.67
N SER A 28 6.98 -2.95 11.72
CA SER A 28 7.21 -4.36 12.03
C SER A 28 5.87 -5.07 12.23
N THR A 29 5.55 -5.99 11.32
CA THR A 29 4.31 -6.79 11.36
C THR A 29 4.54 -8.11 12.10
N ALA A 30 3.54 -8.99 12.11
CA ALA A 30 3.63 -10.26 12.84
C ALA A 30 4.75 -11.17 12.33
N SER A 31 5.51 -11.75 13.26
CA SER A 31 6.48 -12.81 12.92
C SER A 31 5.82 -14.07 12.37
N ASN A 32 4.56 -14.34 12.75
CA ASN A 32 3.76 -15.45 12.22
C ASN A 32 3.21 -15.17 10.80
N GLY A 33 3.56 -14.03 10.20
CA GLY A 33 3.16 -13.68 8.85
C GLY A 33 1.68 -13.23 8.73
N PRO A 34 1.13 -13.25 7.51
CA PRO A 34 -0.25 -12.86 7.24
C PRO A 34 -1.29 -13.88 7.76
N GLY A 35 -2.42 -13.40 8.27
CA GLY A 35 -3.52 -14.27 8.66
C GLY A 35 -4.58 -13.64 9.58
N GLU A 36 -5.82 -14.10 9.43
CA GLU A 36 -6.99 -13.46 10.04
C GLU A 36 -7.54 -14.21 11.25
N GLN A 37 -7.22 -15.50 11.39
CA GLN A 37 -7.78 -16.37 12.43
C GLN A 37 -7.49 -15.87 13.85
N THR A 38 -8.48 -15.93 14.73
CA THR A 38 -8.35 -15.65 16.17
C THR A 38 -7.26 -16.54 16.77
N GLY A 39 -6.40 -15.95 17.61
CA GLY A 39 -5.31 -16.67 18.26
C GLY A 39 -4.10 -17.02 17.38
N SER A 40 -4.13 -16.70 16.08
CA SER A 40 -3.02 -17.01 15.16
C SER A 40 -1.74 -16.22 15.43
N GLY A 41 -1.84 -15.05 16.07
CA GLY A 41 -0.73 -14.09 16.19
C GLY A 41 -0.30 -13.47 14.85
N CYS A 42 -1.02 -13.71 13.75
CA CYS A 42 -0.72 -13.19 12.42
C CYS A 42 -1.26 -11.77 12.21
N THR A 43 -0.69 -11.01 11.28
CA THR A 43 -1.23 -9.70 10.87
C THR A 43 -2.35 -9.92 9.83
N PRO A 44 -3.57 -9.41 10.06
CA PRO A 44 -4.67 -9.62 9.13
C PRO A 44 -4.47 -8.85 7.83
N ARG A 45 -4.97 -9.40 6.73
CA ARG A 45 -4.90 -8.81 5.40
C ARG A 45 -6.20 -8.14 4.99
N GLY A 46 -6.13 -7.42 3.89
CA GLY A 46 -7.29 -6.87 3.21
C GLY A 46 -7.69 -5.50 3.73
N ARG A 47 -8.95 -5.15 3.50
CA ARG A 47 -9.48 -3.80 3.73
C ARG A 47 -9.92 -3.61 5.17
N HIS A 48 -9.43 -2.52 5.75
CA HIS A 48 -9.69 -2.10 7.12
C HIS A 48 -10.04 -0.61 7.16
N LEU A 49 -10.34 -0.14 8.37
CA LEU A 49 -10.43 1.28 8.69
C LEU A 49 -9.82 1.53 10.08
N VAL A 50 -9.29 2.74 10.29
CA VAL A 50 -8.96 3.23 11.63
C VAL A 50 -10.27 3.48 12.37
N ARG A 51 -10.68 2.54 13.23
CA ARG A 51 -11.97 2.61 13.93
C ARG A 51 -11.96 3.65 15.03
N ALA A 52 -10.86 3.70 15.78
CA ALA A 52 -10.70 4.58 16.92
C ALA A 52 -9.23 4.92 17.11
N LYS A 53 -9.00 6.03 17.80
CA LYS A 53 -7.69 6.59 18.13
C LYS A 53 -7.60 6.67 19.64
N VAL A 54 -6.55 6.11 20.24
CA VAL A 54 -6.35 6.08 21.69
C VAL A 54 -4.97 6.61 22.05
N GLY A 55 -4.89 7.36 23.15
CA GLY A 55 -3.65 7.94 23.65
C GLY A 55 -3.41 9.39 23.24
N ALA A 56 -4.42 10.11 22.73
CA ALA A 56 -4.29 11.55 22.48
C ALA A 56 -3.79 12.29 23.74
N GLY A 57 -2.73 13.08 23.61
CA GLY A 57 -2.11 13.80 24.74
C GLY A 57 -1.28 12.95 25.71
N ALA A 58 -1.23 11.62 25.55
CA ALA A 58 -0.35 10.78 26.36
C ALA A 58 1.13 11.09 26.03
N THR A 59 2.02 10.94 27.01
CA THR A 59 3.46 11.10 26.79
C THR A 59 4.00 9.96 25.90
N ALA A 60 5.07 10.22 25.17
CA ALA A 60 5.81 9.16 24.49
C ALA A 60 6.21 8.08 25.51
N ASN A 61 6.25 6.82 25.06
CA ASN A 61 6.50 5.63 25.87
C ASN A 61 5.39 5.28 26.90
N THR A 62 4.25 5.98 26.93
CA THR A 62 3.10 5.55 27.77
C THR A 62 2.71 4.11 27.43
N VAL A 63 2.59 3.25 28.45
CA VAL A 63 2.22 1.84 28.26
C VAL A 63 0.71 1.67 28.30
N PHE A 64 0.16 0.89 27.37
CA PHE A 64 -1.26 0.58 27.28
C PHE A 64 -1.53 -0.92 27.47
N VAL A 65 -2.62 -1.24 28.20
CA VAL A 65 -3.18 -2.58 28.29
C VAL A 65 -4.69 -2.50 28.05
N GLY A 66 -5.22 -3.29 27.12
CA GLY A 66 -6.64 -3.25 26.76
C GLY A 66 -7.13 -1.87 26.30
N ARG A 67 -6.23 -1.06 25.70
CA ARG A 67 -6.42 0.35 25.29
C ARG A 67 -6.58 1.34 26.45
N ARG A 68 -6.17 0.99 27.66
CA ARG A 68 -6.13 1.91 28.80
C ARG A 68 -4.67 2.19 29.18
N PRO A 69 -4.30 3.45 29.43
CA PRO A 69 -2.97 3.75 29.95
C PRO A 69 -2.82 3.08 31.33
N THR A 70 -1.68 2.46 31.57
CA THR A 70 -1.43 1.76 32.85
C THR A 70 -0.90 2.69 33.94
N GLY A 71 -0.45 3.89 33.56
CA GLY A 71 0.33 4.78 34.42
C GLY A 71 1.85 4.53 34.33
N GLU A 72 2.26 3.45 33.66
CA GLU A 72 3.68 3.17 33.39
C GLU A 72 4.15 3.96 32.16
N VAL A 73 5.41 4.38 32.20
CA VAL A 73 6.17 4.86 31.03
C VAL A 73 7.28 3.84 30.78
N TRP A 74 7.35 3.35 29.55
CA TRP A 74 8.35 2.36 29.16
C TRP A 74 9.77 2.91 29.32
N SER A 75 10.64 2.08 29.86
CA SER A 75 12.09 2.30 29.90
C SER A 75 12.80 0.95 29.74
N PRO A 76 14.11 0.92 29.37
CA PRO A 76 14.88 -0.32 29.32
C PRO A 76 14.87 -1.10 30.65
N GLU A 77 14.89 -0.40 31.78
CA GLU A 77 14.86 -0.99 33.13
C GLU A 77 13.51 -1.66 33.42
N LEU A 78 12.41 -1.04 32.99
CA LEU A 78 11.08 -1.65 33.08
C LEU A 78 10.96 -2.86 32.15
N ALA A 79 11.52 -2.75 30.93
CA ALA A 79 11.53 -3.85 29.97
C ALA A 79 12.28 -5.08 30.50
N ALA A 80 13.42 -4.87 31.16
CA ALA A 80 14.23 -5.93 31.75
C ALA A 80 13.50 -6.71 32.86
N GLN A 81 12.56 -6.06 33.56
CA GLN A 81 11.72 -6.72 34.58
C GLN A 81 10.66 -7.64 33.96
N PHE A 82 10.29 -7.43 32.69
CA PHE A 82 9.24 -8.18 32.00
C PHE A 82 9.66 -8.59 30.57
N PRO A 83 10.67 -9.49 30.42
CA PRO A 83 11.31 -9.78 29.14
C PRO A 83 10.41 -10.41 28.07
N GLY A 84 9.21 -10.90 28.44
CA GLY A 84 8.23 -11.49 27.52
C GLY A 84 6.97 -10.63 27.30
N ARG A 85 6.89 -9.43 27.89
CA ARG A 85 5.70 -8.57 27.75
C ARG A 85 5.65 -7.96 26.35
N ASP A 86 4.50 -8.07 25.69
CA ASP A 86 4.25 -7.33 24.45
C ASP A 86 3.91 -5.87 24.79
N TRP A 87 4.75 -4.95 24.34
CA TRP A 87 4.68 -3.54 24.69
C TRP A 87 3.86 -2.77 23.65
N ILE A 88 2.69 -2.27 24.06
CA ILE A 88 1.87 -1.36 23.28
C ILE A 88 2.08 0.05 23.83
N LEU A 89 2.79 0.89 23.08
CA LEU A 89 3.26 2.19 23.57
C LEU A 89 2.60 3.37 22.85
N THR A 90 2.63 4.52 23.52
CA THR A 90 2.50 5.88 22.98
C THR A 90 1.13 6.23 22.39
N ARG A 91 0.73 5.60 21.30
CA ARG A 91 -0.53 5.84 20.58
C ARG A 91 -1.05 4.52 20.03
N ILE A 92 -2.36 4.41 19.88
CA ILE A 92 -3.03 3.27 19.26
C ILE A 92 -3.99 3.76 18.18
N LEU A 93 -3.82 3.27 16.96
CA LEU A 93 -4.84 3.30 15.92
C LEU A 93 -5.47 1.91 15.87
N TRP A 94 -6.71 1.81 16.34
CA TRP A 94 -7.41 0.53 16.40
C TRP A 94 -8.07 0.22 15.07
N LEU A 95 -7.74 -0.92 14.48
CA LEU A 95 -8.26 -1.32 13.18
C LEU A 95 -9.58 -2.10 13.30
N SER A 96 -10.44 -1.91 12.32
CA SER A 96 -11.62 -2.75 12.10
C SER A 96 -11.64 -3.24 10.66
N GLY A 97 -11.78 -4.55 10.46
CA GLY A 97 -11.90 -5.15 9.14
C GLY A 97 -13.19 -4.74 8.44
N ARG A 98 -13.17 -4.76 7.11
CA ARG A 98 -14.31 -4.37 6.26
C ARG A 98 -14.88 -5.53 5.44
N GLU A 99 -14.30 -6.72 5.56
CA GLU A 99 -14.59 -7.86 4.68
C GLU A 99 -15.13 -9.04 5.49
N PRO A 100 -16.47 -9.21 5.55
CA PRO A 100 -17.10 -10.31 6.27
C PRO A 100 -16.54 -11.67 5.86
N GLY A 101 -16.19 -12.50 6.83
CA GLY A 101 -15.61 -13.83 6.60
C GLY A 101 -14.14 -13.82 6.17
N CYS A 102 -13.54 -12.65 5.95
CA CYS A 102 -12.11 -12.49 5.72
C CYS A 102 -11.42 -11.86 6.93
N ASN A 103 -11.74 -10.60 7.27
CA ASN A 103 -11.12 -9.87 8.40
C ASN A 103 -12.14 -9.23 9.35
N ARG A 104 -13.43 -9.55 9.15
CA ARG A 104 -14.58 -9.00 9.87
C ARG A 104 -15.58 -10.10 10.21
N LEU A 105 -16.13 -10.02 11.43
CA LEU A 105 -17.05 -10.99 12.02
C LEU A 105 -16.45 -12.40 12.21
N GLY A 106 -17.12 -13.23 13.02
CA GLY A 106 -16.70 -14.60 13.29
C GLY A 106 -15.30 -14.72 13.93
N GLU A 107 -14.61 -15.79 13.57
CA GLU A 107 -13.26 -16.13 14.05
C GLU A 107 -12.13 -15.39 13.32
N VAL A 108 -12.47 -14.43 12.47
CA VAL A 108 -11.49 -13.67 11.68
C VAL A 108 -11.54 -12.17 11.96
N ASP A 109 -12.31 -11.75 12.97
CA ASP A 109 -12.59 -10.35 13.22
C ASP A 109 -11.39 -9.58 13.78
N THR A 110 -10.82 -8.71 12.96
CA THR A 110 -9.66 -7.88 13.29
C THR A 110 -9.86 -7.02 14.54
N MET A 111 -11.06 -6.46 14.71
CA MET A 111 -11.34 -5.57 15.83
C MET A 111 -11.39 -6.35 17.14
N ARG A 112 -12.04 -7.53 17.13
CA ARG A 112 -12.09 -8.47 18.27
C ARG A 112 -10.74 -9.11 18.59
N ARG A 113 -9.83 -9.16 17.60
CA ARG A 113 -8.44 -9.61 17.77
C ARG A 113 -7.49 -8.54 18.30
N TYR A 114 -7.97 -7.33 18.61
CA TYR A 114 -7.17 -6.25 19.20
C TYR A 114 -5.98 -5.83 18.30
N ILE A 115 -6.15 -5.87 16.97
CA ILE A 115 -5.09 -5.48 16.04
C ILE A 115 -4.96 -3.96 15.95
N TYR A 116 -3.75 -3.47 16.15
CA TYR A 116 -3.43 -2.04 16.25
C TYR A 116 -2.29 -1.64 15.32
N LEU A 117 -2.27 -0.36 14.96
CA LEU A 117 -1.01 0.35 14.68
C LEU A 117 -0.61 1.05 15.98
N HIS A 118 0.61 0.81 16.47
CA HIS A 118 1.03 1.38 17.76
C HIS A 118 2.53 1.64 17.86
N GLY A 119 2.91 2.47 18.84
CA GLY A 119 4.30 2.72 19.18
C GLY A 119 4.95 1.51 19.84
N SER A 120 6.26 1.37 19.67
CA SER A 120 7.04 0.22 20.13
C SER A 120 8.32 0.66 20.84
N PRO A 121 8.92 -0.22 21.67
CA PRO A 121 10.22 0.05 22.27
C PRO A 121 11.29 0.42 21.25
N ASP A 122 12.24 1.28 21.62
CA ASP A 122 13.35 1.67 20.74
C ASP A 122 14.26 0.48 20.35
N SER A 123 14.28 -0.57 21.18
CA SER A 123 14.96 -1.82 20.87
C SER A 123 14.28 -2.68 19.79
N SER A 124 13.03 -2.37 19.41
CA SER A 124 12.32 -3.10 18.35
C SER A 124 13.01 -2.86 17.00
N ILE A 125 13.15 -3.91 16.19
CA ILE A 125 13.69 -3.79 14.83
C ILE A 125 12.55 -3.44 13.88
N MET A 126 12.69 -2.37 13.10
CA MET A 126 11.73 -1.95 12.07
C MET A 126 12.21 -2.43 10.70
N GLY A 127 11.27 -2.62 9.76
CA GLY A 127 11.57 -3.15 8.42
C GLY A 127 11.63 -4.68 8.38
N VAL A 128 11.35 -5.37 9.48
CA VAL A 128 11.28 -6.84 9.56
C VAL A 128 10.08 -7.28 10.41
N PRO A 129 9.47 -8.44 10.12
CA PRO A 129 8.43 -9.00 10.97
C PRO A 129 8.97 -9.33 12.38
N GLY A 130 8.21 -8.98 13.41
CA GLY A 130 8.61 -9.20 14.81
C GLY A 130 7.52 -8.96 15.86
N SER A 131 6.28 -8.65 15.46
CA SER A 131 5.15 -8.45 16.36
C SER A 131 4.33 -9.74 16.59
N HIS A 132 3.31 -9.66 17.46
CA HIS A 132 2.36 -10.74 17.74
C HIS A 132 0.97 -10.49 17.11
N GLY A 133 0.93 -9.86 15.92
CA GLY A 133 -0.30 -9.61 15.16
C GLY A 133 -0.51 -8.15 14.80
N CYS A 134 -0.14 -7.24 15.71
CA CYS A 134 -0.21 -5.80 15.48
C CYS A 134 0.84 -5.30 14.48
N VAL A 135 0.75 -4.04 14.08
CA VAL A 135 1.79 -3.37 13.29
C VAL A 135 2.48 -2.35 14.19
N ARG A 136 3.77 -2.56 14.42
CA ARG A 136 4.59 -1.69 15.25
C ARG A 136 5.20 -0.58 14.42
N LEU A 137 5.25 0.61 15.01
CA LEU A 137 5.94 1.79 14.51
C LEU A 137 6.91 2.31 15.58
N ARG A 138 7.83 3.19 15.19
CA ARG A 138 8.56 4.01 16.16
C ARG A 138 7.61 4.96 16.87
N ASN A 139 8.00 5.40 18.08
CA ASN A 139 7.17 6.29 18.88
C ASN A 139 6.90 7.64 18.19
N ASP A 140 7.92 8.23 17.55
CA ASP A 140 7.75 9.49 16.81
C ASP A 140 6.87 9.30 15.57
N ASP A 141 7.08 8.20 14.83
CA ASP A 141 6.29 7.86 13.64
C ASP A 141 4.81 7.68 13.97
N ILE A 142 4.47 6.95 15.06
CA ILE A 142 3.06 6.77 15.43
C ILE A 142 2.44 8.06 15.96
N ILE A 143 3.20 8.97 16.56
CA ILE A 143 2.70 10.29 16.96
C ILE A 143 2.33 11.10 15.72
N GLU A 144 3.23 11.19 14.75
CA GLU A 144 2.97 11.91 13.49
C GLU A 144 1.79 11.29 12.73
N LEU A 145 1.81 9.96 12.55
CA LEU A 145 0.72 9.25 11.88
C LEU A 145 -0.61 9.46 12.60
N PHE A 146 -0.60 9.42 13.94
CA PHE A 146 -1.79 9.67 14.73
C PHE A 146 -2.34 11.06 14.46
N ASP A 147 -1.52 12.11 14.42
CA ASP A 147 -2.03 13.46 14.18
C ASP A 147 -2.48 13.65 12.72
N LEU A 148 -1.79 13.02 11.77
CA LEU A 148 -2.08 13.12 10.34
C LEU A 148 -3.43 12.51 9.95
N VAL A 149 -3.82 11.35 10.51
CA VAL A 149 -4.97 10.59 10.01
C VAL A 149 -6.21 10.72 10.92
N PRO A 150 -7.39 11.05 10.37
CA PRO A 150 -8.63 11.03 11.13
C PRO A 150 -9.13 9.58 11.37
N PRO A 151 -10.04 9.37 12.35
CA PRO A 151 -10.84 8.15 12.39
C PRO A 151 -11.56 7.91 11.05
N TYR A 152 -11.83 6.64 10.76
CA TYR A 152 -12.38 6.12 9.50
C TYR A 152 -11.47 6.24 8.28
N THR A 153 -10.20 6.64 8.45
CA THR A 153 -9.19 6.52 7.39
C THR A 153 -9.11 5.05 6.94
N PRO A 154 -9.31 4.75 5.65
CA PRO A 154 -9.18 3.40 5.14
C PRO A 154 -7.73 2.91 5.24
N VAL A 155 -7.57 1.61 5.53
CA VAL A 155 -6.26 0.96 5.64
C VAL A 155 -6.29 -0.32 4.82
N ASP A 156 -5.38 -0.46 3.88
CA ASP A 156 -5.20 -1.68 3.09
C ASP A 156 -3.93 -2.38 3.56
N ILE A 157 -4.04 -3.62 4.03
CA ILE A 157 -2.89 -4.46 4.40
C ILE A 157 -2.69 -5.48 3.29
N VAL A 158 -1.57 -5.39 2.57
CA VAL A 158 -1.35 -6.08 1.31
C VAL A 158 -0.13 -7.02 1.35
N GLU A 159 -0.22 -8.09 0.57
CA GLU A 159 0.82 -9.13 0.41
C GLU A 159 1.67 -8.92 -0.86
N PHE A 160 1.79 -7.68 -1.32
CA PHE A 160 2.61 -7.35 -2.48
C PHE A 160 3.53 -6.14 -2.21
N ALA A 161 4.63 -6.11 -2.94
CA ALA A 161 5.59 -5.03 -3.01
C ALA A 161 5.41 -4.27 -4.33
N ILE A 162 5.78 -2.98 -4.33
CA ILE A 162 5.92 -2.20 -5.57
C ILE A 162 7.36 -1.70 -5.67
N ASP A 163 8.03 -2.07 -6.75
CA ASP A 163 9.36 -1.60 -7.10
C ASP A 163 9.25 -0.61 -8.27
N ALA A 164 10.21 0.31 -8.37
CA ALA A 164 10.40 1.15 -9.55
C ALA A 164 11.84 1.01 -10.03
N GLY A 165 12.05 1.04 -11.35
CA GLY A 165 13.35 0.80 -11.95
C GLY A 165 13.41 1.19 -13.42
N SER A 166 14.60 1.01 -13.98
CA SER A 166 14.86 1.14 -15.40
C SER A 166 14.31 -0.05 -16.19
N TRP A 167 14.29 0.08 -17.52
CA TRP A 167 13.93 -1.04 -18.38
C TRP A 167 14.91 -2.21 -18.24
N ASP A 168 16.21 -1.94 -18.15
CA ASP A 168 17.22 -3.01 -18.03
C ASP A 168 17.01 -3.88 -16.78
N GLU A 169 16.51 -3.29 -15.69
CA GLU A 169 16.23 -4.00 -14.43
C GLU A 169 14.89 -4.75 -14.46
N LEU A 170 13.87 -4.19 -15.12
CA LEU A 170 12.48 -4.66 -15.01
C LEU A 170 11.89 -5.24 -16.30
N ARG A 171 12.65 -5.26 -17.40
CA ARG A 171 12.18 -5.72 -18.72
C ARG A 171 11.51 -7.07 -18.66
N ASP A 172 12.22 -8.10 -18.21
CA ASP A 172 11.73 -9.47 -18.25
C ASP A 172 10.45 -9.66 -17.41
N PRO A 173 10.40 -9.26 -16.12
CA PRO A 173 9.18 -9.41 -15.32
C PRO A 173 8.04 -8.48 -15.74
N ALA A 174 8.31 -7.28 -16.27
CA ALA A 174 7.26 -6.41 -16.79
C ALA A 174 6.68 -6.97 -18.10
N SER A 175 7.55 -7.48 -18.98
CA SER A 175 7.14 -8.08 -20.26
C SER A 175 6.28 -9.31 -20.04
N SER A 176 6.62 -10.19 -19.08
CA SER A 176 5.79 -11.38 -18.80
C SER A 176 4.35 -11.03 -18.40
N VAL A 177 4.17 -9.96 -17.61
CA VAL A 177 2.83 -9.47 -17.22
C VAL A 177 2.12 -8.84 -18.43
N ARG A 178 2.84 -8.03 -19.22
CA ARG A 178 2.31 -7.37 -20.42
C ARG A 178 1.87 -8.37 -21.49
N GLU A 179 2.68 -9.38 -21.77
CA GLU A 179 2.34 -10.47 -22.69
C GLU A 179 1.08 -11.22 -22.24
N THR A 180 0.98 -11.52 -20.95
CA THR A 180 -0.22 -12.20 -20.40
C THR A 180 -1.47 -11.34 -20.57
N VAL A 181 -1.40 -10.05 -20.25
CA VAL A 181 -2.58 -9.17 -20.20
C VAL A 181 -2.93 -8.56 -21.57
N PHE A 182 -1.95 -8.02 -22.29
CA PHE A 182 -2.19 -7.34 -23.55
C PHE A 182 -2.26 -8.31 -24.73
N VAL A 183 -1.32 -9.26 -24.83
CA VAL A 183 -1.28 -10.19 -25.95
C VAL A 183 -2.27 -11.34 -25.75
N ALA A 184 -2.10 -12.14 -24.70
CA ALA A 184 -2.88 -13.36 -24.52
C ALA A 184 -4.35 -13.08 -24.13
N GLU A 185 -4.62 -12.09 -23.28
CA GLU A 185 -5.97 -11.77 -22.83
C GLU A 185 -6.69 -10.76 -23.75
N GLN A 186 -6.04 -9.68 -24.17
CA GLN A 186 -6.68 -8.59 -24.93
C GLN A 186 -6.48 -8.69 -26.45
N GLY A 187 -5.62 -9.59 -26.93
CA GLY A 187 -5.39 -9.80 -28.37
C GLY A 187 -4.58 -8.70 -29.04
N VAL A 188 -3.78 -7.92 -28.29
CA VAL A 188 -2.83 -6.97 -28.86
C VAL A 188 -1.76 -7.75 -29.63
N PRO A 189 -1.44 -7.39 -30.90
CA PRO A 189 -0.39 -8.07 -31.65
C PRO A 189 0.97 -8.02 -30.92
N PRO A 190 1.67 -9.16 -30.74
CA PRO A 190 2.94 -9.21 -30.01
C PRO A 190 4.00 -8.23 -30.52
N GLU A 191 4.01 -7.98 -31.84
CA GLU A 191 4.99 -7.14 -32.52
C GLU A 191 4.89 -5.65 -32.18
N ILE A 192 3.77 -5.19 -31.62
CA ILE A 192 3.58 -3.79 -31.21
C ILE A 192 3.57 -3.60 -29.68
N GLU A 193 3.71 -4.68 -28.91
CA GLU A 193 3.64 -4.59 -27.45
C GLU A 193 4.87 -3.88 -26.87
N LEU A 194 6.06 -4.22 -27.36
CA LEU A 194 7.30 -3.53 -27.02
C LEU A 194 7.52 -2.36 -27.98
N ASP A 195 7.86 -1.20 -27.45
CA ASP A 195 8.07 0.02 -28.25
C ASP A 195 9.41 0.70 -27.97
N GLU A 196 9.74 1.70 -28.78
CA GLU A 196 10.99 2.47 -28.66
C GLU A 196 11.08 3.31 -27.38
N HIS A 197 9.96 3.53 -26.69
CA HIS A 197 9.90 4.32 -25.45
C HIS A 197 10.19 3.49 -24.20
N ASP A 198 10.18 2.15 -24.29
CA ASP A 198 10.43 1.27 -23.16
C ASP A 198 11.79 1.57 -22.50
N ALA A 199 12.86 1.71 -23.29
CA ALA A 199 14.21 1.93 -22.78
C ALA A 199 14.38 3.26 -22.03
N ALA A 200 13.66 4.31 -22.44
CA ALA A 200 13.77 5.65 -21.84
C ALA A 200 12.84 5.88 -20.65
N SER A 201 11.94 4.93 -20.37
CA SER A 201 10.89 5.10 -19.36
C SER A 201 11.30 4.62 -17.98
N CYS A 202 10.65 5.17 -16.97
CA CYS A 202 10.59 4.53 -15.65
C CYS A 202 9.53 3.44 -15.67
N HIS A 203 9.85 2.27 -15.13
CA HIS A 203 8.92 1.16 -15.00
C HIS A 203 8.62 0.92 -13.52
N VAL A 204 7.38 0.56 -13.24
CA VAL A 204 6.98 0.06 -11.93
C VAL A 204 6.53 -1.39 -12.06
N LEU A 205 6.80 -2.18 -11.03
CA LEU A 205 6.47 -3.59 -11.00
C LEU A 205 5.88 -3.94 -9.63
N ALA A 206 4.75 -4.64 -9.66
CA ALA A 206 4.17 -5.25 -8.47
C ALA A 206 4.61 -6.70 -8.38
N ARG A 207 5.06 -7.12 -7.20
CA ARG A 207 5.42 -8.51 -6.89
C ARG A 207 4.64 -9.03 -5.71
N ASP A 208 4.19 -10.28 -5.76
CA ASP A 208 3.60 -10.93 -4.59
C ASP A 208 4.66 -11.28 -3.52
N GLY A 209 4.22 -11.91 -2.43
CA GLY A 209 5.10 -12.32 -1.34
C GLY A 209 6.18 -13.34 -1.74
N ASP A 210 5.99 -14.05 -2.84
CA ASP A 210 6.96 -15.01 -3.38
C ASP A 210 7.91 -14.37 -4.42
N GLY A 211 7.70 -13.07 -4.73
CA GLY A 211 8.51 -12.31 -5.68
C GLY A 211 8.04 -12.41 -7.13
N SER A 212 6.92 -13.11 -7.39
CA SER A 212 6.37 -13.28 -8.74
C SER A 212 5.78 -11.96 -9.25
N PRO A 213 5.99 -11.58 -10.53
CA PRO A 213 5.43 -10.35 -11.07
C PRO A 213 3.92 -10.49 -11.29
N ILE A 214 3.15 -9.56 -10.72
CA ILE A 214 1.68 -9.60 -10.71
C ILE A 214 1.02 -8.38 -11.36
N GLY A 215 1.82 -7.36 -11.66
CA GLY A 215 1.36 -6.13 -12.27
C GLY A 215 2.52 -5.23 -12.68
N THR A 216 2.29 -4.34 -13.65
CA THR A 216 3.30 -3.38 -14.12
C THR A 216 2.64 -2.11 -14.62
N GLY A 217 3.46 -1.07 -14.81
CA GLY A 217 3.12 0.21 -15.39
C GLY A 217 4.38 0.97 -15.78
N ARG A 218 4.23 1.99 -16.61
CA ARG A 218 5.34 2.76 -17.16
C ARG A 218 5.05 4.26 -17.10
N LEU A 219 6.07 5.05 -16.81
CA LEU A 219 6.08 6.52 -16.88
C LEU A 219 7.13 6.97 -17.89
N LEU A 220 6.68 7.61 -18.97
CA LEU A 220 7.53 8.17 -20.01
C LEU A 220 8.18 9.50 -19.54
N PRO A 221 9.30 9.91 -20.17
CA PRO A 221 9.98 11.17 -19.87
C PRO A 221 9.11 12.43 -20.03
N ASP A 222 8.05 12.37 -20.84
CA ASP A 222 7.13 13.48 -21.09
C ASP A 222 5.91 13.50 -20.15
N GLY A 223 5.84 12.57 -19.19
CA GLY A 223 4.74 12.45 -18.23
C GLY A 223 3.61 11.54 -18.66
N HIS A 224 3.70 10.84 -19.79
CA HIS A 224 2.70 9.83 -20.15
C HIS A 224 2.81 8.58 -19.27
N ILE A 225 1.68 8.16 -18.70
CA ILE A 225 1.53 6.88 -18.01
C ILE A 225 0.91 5.88 -18.98
N GLY A 226 1.52 4.70 -19.07
CA GLY A 226 1.08 3.64 -19.97
C GLY A 226 1.44 2.25 -19.47
N ARG A 227 1.13 1.24 -20.28
CA ARG A 227 1.42 -0.19 -20.02
C ARG A 227 0.96 -0.66 -18.63
N MET A 228 -0.12 -0.07 -18.12
CA MET A 228 -0.72 -0.47 -16.85
C MET A 228 -1.42 -1.81 -17.02
N ALA A 229 -0.87 -2.85 -16.40
CA ALA A 229 -1.38 -4.22 -16.48
C ALA A 229 -1.37 -4.88 -15.10
N VAL A 230 -2.40 -5.67 -14.79
CA VAL A 230 -2.50 -6.47 -13.57
C VAL A 230 -3.09 -7.82 -13.94
N LEU A 231 -2.44 -8.90 -13.49
CA LEU A 231 -2.91 -10.27 -13.69
C LEU A 231 -4.32 -10.45 -13.10
N SER A 232 -5.12 -11.30 -13.75
CA SER A 232 -6.56 -11.41 -13.46
C SER A 232 -6.85 -11.77 -12.00
N GLU A 233 -6.02 -12.61 -11.37
CA GLU A 233 -6.17 -13.09 -9.99
C GLU A 233 -5.83 -12.01 -8.95
N TRP A 234 -5.19 -10.92 -9.40
CA TRP A 234 -4.74 -9.80 -8.58
C TRP A 234 -5.57 -8.53 -8.75
N ARG A 235 -6.51 -8.54 -9.69
CA ARG A 235 -7.48 -7.44 -9.86
C ARG A 235 -8.40 -7.34 -8.65
N GLY A 236 -8.80 -6.13 -8.31
CA GLY A 236 -9.63 -5.85 -7.12
C GLY A 236 -8.90 -5.93 -5.78
N LYS A 237 -7.64 -6.38 -5.74
CA LYS A 237 -6.80 -6.47 -4.52
C LYS A 237 -5.97 -5.21 -4.24
N GLY A 238 -6.19 -4.13 -4.98
CA GLY A 238 -5.48 -2.85 -4.81
C GLY A 238 -4.17 -2.70 -5.59
N VAL A 239 -3.71 -3.71 -6.34
CA VAL A 239 -2.45 -3.67 -7.11
C VAL A 239 -2.41 -2.52 -8.12
N GLY A 240 -3.46 -2.36 -8.93
CA GLY A 240 -3.51 -1.29 -9.94
C GLY A 240 -3.45 0.11 -9.32
N ARG A 241 -4.09 0.31 -8.16
CA ARG A 241 -3.97 1.55 -7.38
C ARG A 241 -2.52 1.76 -6.96
N ALA A 242 -1.87 0.73 -6.43
CA ALA A 242 -0.52 0.84 -5.90
C ALA A 242 0.52 1.17 -6.98
N LEU A 243 0.39 0.54 -8.15
CA LEU A 243 1.20 0.85 -9.34
C LEU A 243 1.03 2.32 -9.74
N LEU A 244 -0.21 2.80 -9.84
CA LEU A 244 -0.46 4.20 -10.20
C LEU A 244 0.10 5.16 -9.16
N GLU A 245 -0.10 4.91 -7.87
CA GLU A 245 0.44 5.76 -6.79
C GLU A 245 1.98 5.83 -6.83
N ARG A 246 2.66 4.71 -7.13
CA ARG A 246 4.11 4.71 -7.32
C ARG A 246 4.53 5.53 -8.54
N LEU A 247 3.81 5.43 -9.66
CA LEU A 247 4.08 6.25 -10.85
C LEU A 247 3.87 7.75 -10.58
N LEU A 248 2.87 8.10 -9.76
CA LEU A 248 2.63 9.48 -9.33
C LEU A 248 3.76 9.99 -8.43
N GLU A 249 4.29 9.15 -7.54
CA GLU A 249 5.47 9.46 -6.72
C GLU A 249 6.70 9.70 -7.61
N GLU A 250 6.96 8.83 -8.60
CA GLU A 250 8.06 9.00 -9.56
C GLU A 250 7.94 10.28 -10.38
N ALA A 251 6.75 10.59 -10.87
CA ALA A 251 6.47 11.82 -11.59
C ALA A 251 6.72 13.07 -10.73
N ALA A 252 6.27 13.06 -9.47
CA ALA A 252 6.48 14.15 -8.53
C ALA A 252 7.96 14.33 -8.20
N GLY A 253 8.70 13.24 -7.98
CA GLY A 253 10.16 13.26 -7.78
C GLY A 253 10.93 13.84 -8.96
N ARG A 254 10.41 13.69 -10.18
CA ARG A 254 10.95 14.27 -11.42
C ARG A 254 10.46 15.69 -11.70
N GLY A 255 9.62 16.26 -10.84
CA GLY A 255 9.07 17.61 -11.00
C GLY A 255 8.10 17.78 -12.17
N MET A 256 7.54 16.69 -12.70
CA MET A 256 6.60 16.72 -13.82
C MET A 256 5.33 17.46 -13.41
N LYS A 257 4.90 18.44 -14.24
CA LYS A 257 3.75 19.33 -13.97
C LYS A 257 2.42 18.88 -14.59
N ARG A 258 2.52 17.99 -15.57
CA ARG A 258 1.39 17.43 -16.29
C ARG A 258 1.64 15.95 -16.51
N LEU A 259 0.63 15.16 -16.23
CA LEU A 259 0.58 13.75 -16.55
C LEU A 259 -0.55 13.51 -17.54
N ALA A 260 -0.32 12.57 -18.45
CA ALA A 260 -1.30 12.19 -19.44
C ALA A 260 -1.33 10.66 -19.55
N LEU A 261 -2.43 10.11 -20.01
CA LEU A 261 -2.55 8.68 -20.31
C LEU A 261 -3.67 8.45 -21.32
N HIS A 262 -3.58 7.32 -22.01
CA HIS A 262 -4.67 6.80 -22.82
C HIS A 262 -5.35 5.71 -21.98
N ALA A 263 -6.48 6.03 -21.36
CA ALA A 263 -7.25 5.06 -20.60
C ALA A 263 -8.17 4.32 -21.54
N GLN A 264 -8.24 2.99 -21.44
CA GLN A 264 -9.39 2.25 -21.95
C GLN A 264 -10.67 2.88 -21.35
N THR A 265 -11.73 3.05 -22.15
CA THR A 265 -12.95 3.76 -21.70
C THR A 265 -13.51 3.19 -20.39
N GLN A 266 -13.47 1.87 -20.23
CA GLN A 266 -13.87 1.16 -19.01
C GLN A 266 -13.02 1.49 -17.76
N ALA A 267 -11.75 1.88 -17.95
CA ALA A 267 -10.82 2.24 -16.89
C ALA A 267 -10.85 3.74 -16.52
N CYS A 268 -11.56 4.59 -17.27
CA CYS A 268 -11.61 6.04 -16.98
C CYS A 268 -12.06 6.34 -15.54
N GLY A 269 -13.05 5.59 -15.03
CA GLY A 269 -13.53 5.72 -13.65
C GLY A 269 -12.46 5.40 -12.60
N PHE A 270 -11.48 4.54 -12.92
CA PHE A 270 -10.33 4.27 -12.07
C PHE A 270 -9.42 5.50 -11.97
N TYR A 271 -9.00 6.05 -13.11
CA TYR A 271 -8.10 7.21 -13.17
C TYR A 271 -8.73 8.50 -12.63
N ARG A 272 -10.05 8.70 -12.81
CA ARG A 272 -10.78 9.84 -12.22
C ARG A 272 -10.59 9.97 -10.70
N ARG A 273 -10.49 8.84 -9.99
CA ARG A 273 -10.25 8.86 -8.53
C ARG A 273 -8.89 9.42 -8.15
N PHE A 274 -7.93 9.40 -9.07
CA PHE A 274 -6.57 9.94 -8.88
C PHE A 274 -6.43 11.37 -9.45
N GLY A 275 -7.55 12.05 -9.75
CA GLY A 275 -7.55 13.43 -10.22
C GLY A 275 -7.28 13.59 -11.72
N PHE A 276 -7.31 12.50 -12.51
CA PHE A 276 -7.30 12.60 -13.96
C PHE A 276 -8.68 13.03 -14.49
N VAL A 277 -8.70 13.87 -15.51
CA VAL A 277 -9.90 14.32 -16.22
C VAL A 277 -9.79 13.95 -17.70
N GLU A 278 -10.90 13.60 -18.34
CA GLU A 278 -10.92 13.29 -19.76
C GLU A 278 -10.63 14.55 -20.62
N GLU A 279 -9.78 14.39 -21.65
CA GLU A 279 -9.43 15.43 -22.62
C GLU A 279 -9.75 14.91 -24.03
N GLY A 280 -10.59 15.63 -24.79
CA GLY A 280 -10.92 15.25 -26.17
C GLY A 280 -11.97 14.12 -26.33
N PRO A 281 -12.18 13.61 -27.56
CA PRO A 281 -13.15 12.56 -27.87
C PRO A 281 -12.62 11.14 -27.55
N GLU A 282 -13.50 10.14 -27.64
CA GLU A 282 -13.08 8.73 -27.66
C GLU A 282 -12.40 8.39 -28.99
N PHE A 283 -11.38 7.54 -28.95
CA PHE A 283 -10.67 7.04 -30.14
C PHE A 283 -10.33 5.55 -29.99
N MET A 284 -9.94 4.92 -31.10
CA MET A 284 -9.57 3.50 -31.12
C MET A 284 -8.05 3.34 -31.11
N GLU A 285 -7.55 2.49 -30.23
CA GLU A 285 -6.13 2.11 -30.14
C GLU A 285 -6.04 0.60 -29.98
N ALA A 286 -5.29 -0.07 -30.87
CA ALA A 286 -5.22 -1.53 -30.97
C ALA A 286 -6.60 -2.24 -30.99
N GLY A 287 -7.62 -1.61 -31.59
CA GLY A 287 -8.98 -2.16 -31.64
C GLY A 287 -9.81 -2.00 -30.36
N ILE A 288 -9.31 -1.25 -29.37
CA ILE A 288 -9.95 -1.01 -28.08
C ILE A 288 -10.32 0.49 -27.95
N PRO A 289 -11.52 0.84 -27.43
CA PRO A 289 -11.91 2.23 -27.20
C PRO A 289 -11.14 2.86 -26.03
N HIS A 290 -10.57 4.04 -26.28
CA HIS A 290 -9.74 4.81 -25.37
C HIS A 290 -10.16 6.27 -25.26
N ARG A 291 -9.79 6.88 -24.14
CA ARG A 291 -9.92 8.31 -23.83
C ARG A 291 -8.58 8.85 -23.36
N THR A 292 -8.15 9.98 -23.90
CA THR A 292 -7.05 10.73 -23.31
C THR A 292 -7.51 11.27 -21.97
N MET A 293 -6.69 11.11 -20.95
CA MET A 293 -6.93 11.70 -19.63
C MET A 293 -5.69 12.40 -19.13
N VAL A 294 -5.88 13.55 -18.48
CA VAL A 294 -4.79 14.41 -18.02
C VAL A 294 -4.94 14.77 -16.56
N ARG A 295 -3.82 14.99 -15.89
CA ARG A 295 -3.75 15.44 -14.50
C ARG A 295 -2.69 16.53 -14.38
N SER A 296 -3.05 17.63 -13.71
CA SER A 296 -2.08 18.63 -13.24
C SER A 296 -1.58 18.22 -11.85
N THR A 297 -0.29 18.36 -11.61
CA THR A 297 0.38 17.95 -10.37
C THR A 297 0.76 19.12 -9.47
#